data_AF-A0A444Z579-F1
#
_entry.id   AF-A0A444Z579-F1
#
_cell.length_a   1.000
_cell.length_b   1.000
_cell.length_c   1.000
_cell.angle_alpha   90.00
_cell.angle_beta   90.00
_cell.angle_gamma   90.00
#
_symmetry.space_group_name_H-M   'P 1'
#
loop_
_entity.id
_entity.type
_entity.pdbx_description
1 polymer ?
#
loop_
_entity_poly.entity_id
_entity_poly.type
_entity_poly.pdbx_seq_one_letter_code
_entity_poly.pdbx_strand_id
1 'polypeptide(L)' 'MPVLNIKKTKSSQSMMDYHKEFLYLMDKANIKLCPKVLIERFLFGLREDLADKVLRYSYETMEDLIKLTIDMEHMQ' A
#
# COMPACT_ATOMS: atom_id res chain seq x y z
N MET A 1 -2.96 -12.01 -16.81
CA MET A 1 -2.78 -12.04 -15.34
C MET A 1 -3.94 -11.29 -14.71
N PRO A 2 -4.65 -11.85 -13.71
CA PRO A 2 -5.70 -11.09 -13.03
C PRO A 2 -5.07 -9.90 -12.30
N VAL A 3 -5.57 -8.70 -12.59
CA VAL A 3 -5.15 -7.47 -11.92
C VAL A 3 -5.86 -7.42 -10.56
N LEU A 4 -5.11 -7.64 -9.47
CA LEU A 4 -5.60 -7.39 -8.11
C LEU A 4 -5.80 -5.88 -7.98
N ASN A 5 -7.04 -5.42 -8.06
CA ASN A 5 -7.42 -4.02 -7.89
C ASN A 5 -7.62 -3.73 -6.40
N ILE A 6 -6.52 -3.75 -5.63
CA ILE A 6 -6.54 -3.44 -4.20
C ILE A 6 -6.50 -1.93 -4.08
N LYS A 7 -7.65 -1.31 -3.82
CA LYS A 7 -7.76 0.10 -3.43
C LYS A 7 -8.18 0.16 -1.97
N LYS A 8 -7.80 1.20 -1.22
CA LYS A 8 -8.38 1.44 0.10
C LYS A 8 -9.90 1.56 -0.03
N THR A 9 -10.63 0.53 0.37
CA THR A 9 -12.09 0.46 0.32
C THR A 9 -12.68 0.99 1.62
N LYS A 10 -14.01 1.08 1.71
CA LYS A 10 -14.69 1.39 2.99
C LYS A 10 -14.43 0.34 4.09
N SER A 11 -13.95 -0.87 3.76
CA SER A 11 -13.64 -1.89 4.77
C SER A 11 -12.26 -1.70 5.42
N SER A 12 -11.31 -1.06 4.72
CA SER A 12 -10.00 -0.71 5.28
C SER A 12 -10.00 0.76 5.72
N GLN A 13 -10.50 0.98 6.94
CA GLN A 13 -10.67 2.31 7.53
C GLN A 13 -9.30 2.99 7.81
N SER A 14 -8.28 2.21 8.19
CA SER A 14 -6.91 2.67 8.44
C SER A 14 -5.89 2.13 7.44
N MET A 15 -4.70 2.74 7.38
CA MET A 15 -3.55 2.24 6.61
C MET A 15 -3.05 0.89 7.11
N MET A 16 -3.16 0.63 8.42
CA MET A 16 -2.87 -0.70 8.96
C MET A 16 -3.84 -1.75 8.44
N ASP A 17 -5.14 -1.44 8.36
CA ASP A 17 -6.15 -2.37 7.83
C ASP A 17 -5.93 -2.60 6.34
N TYR A 18 -5.64 -1.54 5.59
CA TYR A 18 -5.27 -1.64 4.17
C TYR A 18 -4.04 -2.52 3.97
N HIS A 19 -2.98 -2.34 4.77
CA HIS A 19 -1.77 -3.15 4.67
C HIS A 19 -2.06 -4.65 4.93
N LYS A 20 -2.87 -4.97 5.96
CA LYS A 20 -3.29 -6.35 6.25
C LYS A 20 -4.09 -6.96 5.11
N GLU A 21 -5.05 -6.21 4.56
CA GLU A 21 -5.88 -6.65 3.43
C GLU A 21 -5.03 -6.87 2.17
N PHE A 22 -4.07 -5.98 1.92
CA PHE A 22 -3.11 -6.12 0.82
C PHE A 22 -2.29 -7.41 0.95
N LEU A 23 -1.73 -7.69 2.13
CA LEU A 23 -0.99 -8.94 2.36
C LEU A 23 -1.89 -10.17 2.20
N TYR A 24 -3.10 -10.14 2.76
CA TYR A 24 -4.07 -11.24 2.64
C TYR A 24 -4.40 -11.56 1.17
N LEU A 25 -4.66 -10.53 0.36
CA LEU A 25 -5.00 -10.72 -1.06
C LEU A 25 -3.81 -11.19 -1.90
N MET A 26 -2.61 -10.69 -1.59
CA MET A 26 -1.37 -11.12 -2.23
C MET A 26 -1.07 -12.61 -1.97
N ASP A 27 -1.20 -13.03 -0.70
CA ASP A 27 -1.01 -14.41 -0.27
C ASP A 27 -2.08 -15.34 -0.88
N LYS A 28 -3.36 -14.94 -0.78
CA LYS A 28 -4.49 -15.69 -1.34
C LYS A 28 -4.37 -15.92 -2.85
N ALA A 29 -3.83 -14.94 -3.57
CA ALA A 29 -3.62 -15.06 -5.01
C ALA A 29 -2.31 -15.79 -5.37
N ASN A 30 -1.49 -16.19 -4.39
CA ASN A 30 -0.18 -16.82 -4.54
C ASN A 30 0.73 -16.05 -5.52
N ILE A 31 0.66 -14.71 -5.48
CA ILE A 31 1.42 -13.86 -6.40
C ILE A 31 2.75 -13.49 -5.74
N LYS A 32 3.85 -13.96 -6.33
CA LYS A 32 5.20 -13.48 -6.00
C LYS A 32 5.53 -12.31 -6.90
N LEU A 33 5.62 -11.11 -6.32
CA LEU A 33 6.07 -9.90 -7.01
C LEU A 33 7.51 -9.59 -6.62
N CYS A 34 8.27 -9.04 -7.57
CA CYS A 34 9.53 -8.41 -7.20
C CYS A 34 9.24 -7.14 -6.37
N PRO A 35 10.19 -6.71 -5.51
CA PRO A 35 9.98 -5.59 -4.59
C PRO A 35 9.46 -4.31 -5.27
N LYS A 36 9.97 -3.99 -6.48
CA LYS A 36 9.53 -2.81 -7.22
C LYS A 36 8.05 -2.87 -7.62
N VAL A 37 7.60 -4.01 -8.15
CA VAL A 37 6.19 -4.17 -8.55
C VAL A 37 5.27 -4.24 -7.33
N LEU A 38 5.76 -4.75 -6.20
CA LEU A 38 5.03 -4.74 -4.93
C LEU A 38 4.77 -3.30 -4.45
N ILE A 39 5.81 -2.47 -4.47
CA ILE A 39 5.75 -1.04 -4.12
C ILE A 39 4.79 -0.29 -5.04
N GLU A 40 4.92 -0.46 -6.36
CA GLU A 40 4.04 0.19 -7.34
C GLU A 40 2.56 -0.16 -7.12
N ARG A 41 2.27 -1.43 -6.83
CA ARG A 41 0.89 -1.85 -6.53
C ARG A 41 0.37 -1.30 -5.22
N PHE A 42 1.20 -1.26 -4.19
CA PHE A 42 0.80 -0.70 -2.91
C PHE A 42 0.46 0.78 -3.02
N LEU A 43 1.30 1.56 -3.73
CA LEU A 43 1.09 2.97 -4.04
C LEU A 43 -0.19 3.20 -4.84
N PHE A 44 -0.44 2.38 -5.87
CA PHE A 44 -1.64 2.48 -6.69
C PHE A 44 -2.94 2.33 -5.88
N GLY A 45 -2.91 1.54 -4.81
CA GLY A 45 -4.07 1.34 -3.94
C GLY A 45 -4.26 2.40 -2.85
N LEU A 46 -3.30 3.31 -2.67
CA LEU A 46 -3.45 4.44 -1.75
C LEU A 46 -4.53 5.43 -2.24
N ARG A 47 -5.07 6.21 -1.31
CA ARG A 47 -5.83 7.41 -1.67
C ARG A 47 -4.86 8.42 -2.31
N GLU A 48 -5.35 9.16 -3.29
CA GLU A 48 -4.56 10.14 -4.06
C GLU A 48 -3.87 11.16 -3.16
N ASP A 49 -4.56 11.68 -2.14
CA ASP A 49 -4.02 12.65 -1.18
C ASP A 49 -2.82 12.10 -0.37
N LEU A 50 -2.84 10.81 -0.07
CA LEU A 50 -1.78 10.14 0.68
C LEU A 50 -0.65 9.73 -0.26
N ALA A 51 -0.96 9.23 -1.46
CA ALA A 51 0.02 8.89 -2.48
C ALA A 51 0.88 10.12 -2.83
N ASP A 52 0.26 11.28 -3.06
CA ASP A 52 0.95 12.53 -3.39
C ASP A 52 1.87 13.03 -2.26
N LYS A 53 1.54 12.73 -1.00
CA LYS A 53 2.39 13.05 0.16
C LYS A 53 3.56 12.09 0.25
N VAL A 54 3.28 10.79 0.17
CA VAL A 54 4.27 9.72 0.29
C VAL A 54 5.35 9.82 -0.78
N LEU A 55 4.97 10.11 -2.02
CA LEU A 55 5.87 10.25 -3.16
C LEU A 55 6.87 11.43 -3.03
N ARG A 56 6.65 12.35 -2.08
CA ARG A 56 7.59 13.47 -1.81
C ARG A 56 8.76 13.07 -0.91
N TYR A 57 8.72 11.89 -0.31
CA TYR A 57 9.73 11.41 0.62
C TYR A 57 10.48 10.21 0.04
N SER A 58 11.71 10.03 0.48
CA SER A 58 12.50 8.85 0.13
C SER A 58 12.09 7.64 0.97
N TYR A 59 11.92 6.51 0.31
CA TYR A 59 11.81 5.18 0.90
C TYR A 59 12.60 4.20 0.04
N GLU A 60 13.30 3.26 0.67
CA GLU A 60 14.13 2.28 -0.05
C GLU A 60 13.45 0.91 -0.10
N THR A 61 12.66 0.62 0.93
CA THR A 61 11.99 -0.67 1.09
C THR A 61 10.48 -0.52 1.18
N MET A 62 9.78 -1.64 1.02
CA MET A 62 8.35 -1.73 1.27
C MET A 62 8.00 -1.38 2.73
N GLU A 63 8.85 -1.76 3.67
CA GLU A 63 8.66 -1.50 5.10
C GLU A 63 8.75 0.00 5.40
N ASP A 64 9.73 0.70 4.80
CA ASP A 64 9.84 2.16 4.90
C ASP A 64 8.58 2.85 4.37
N LEU A 65 8.07 2.39 3.23
CA LEU A 65 6.87 2.90 2.60
C LEU A 65 5.62 2.71 3.48
N ILE A 66 5.47 1.53 4.09
CA ILE A 66 4.34 1.23 4.99
C ILE A 66 4.42 2.11 6.25
N LYS A 67 5.61 2.23 6.84
CA LYS A 67 5.80 3.07 8.02
C LYS A 67 5.48 4.53 7.70
N LEU A 68 6.00 5.05 6.60
CA LEU A 68 5.76 6.41 6.12
C LEU A 68 4.27 6.67 5.88
N THR A 69 3.56 5.74 5.24
CA THR A 69 2.11 5.88 5.00
C THR A 69 1.28 5.87 6.27
N ILE A 70 1.66 5.06 7.27
CA ILE A 70 1.00 5.03 8.59
C ILE A 70 1.26 6.36 9.32
N ASP A 71 2.52 6.80 9.39
CA ASP A 71 2.89 8.05 10.06
C ASP A 71 2.13 9.24 9.43
N MET A 72 2.03 9.29 8.11
CA MET A 72 1.29 10.34 7.40
C MET A 72 -0.23 10.29 7.61
N GLU A 73 -0.81 9.11 7.78
CA GLU A 73 -2.24 8.98 8.13
C GLU A 73 -2.51 9.54 9.53
N HIS A 74 -1.60 9.30 10.48
CA HIS A 74 -1.73 9.80 11.86
C HIS A 74 -1.45 11.31 12.01
N MET A 75 -0.79 11.94 11.04
CA MET A 75 -0.53 13.39 11.03
C MET A 75 -1.66 14.22 10.38
N GLN A 76 -2.71 13.58 9.84
CA GLN A 76 -3.89 14.23 9.26
C GLN A 76 -5.01 14.39 10.30
#